data_AF-A0A942QH14-F1
#
_entry.id   AF-A0A942QH14-F1
#
_cell.length_a   1.000
_cell.length_b   1.000
_cell.length_c   1.000
_cell.angle_alpha   90.00
_cell.angle_beta   90.00
_cell.angle_gamma   90.00
#
_symmetry.space_group_name_H-M   'P 1'
#
loop_
_entity.id
_entity.type
_entity.pdbx_description
1 polymer ?
#
loop_
_entity_poly.entity_id
_entity_poly.type
_entity_poly.pdbx_seq_one_letter_code
_entity_poly.pdbx_strand_id
1 'polypeptide(L)'
;MLLPAGELVIESSSPSGDRLVRAYFIDPGAAGRTVVRAEVVGLDLGSKPRNIYLNEPSPHGVPRITWKSDTVVVIDGIEVNVEAENWDYRWR
;
A
#
# COMPACT_ATOMS: atom_id res chain seq x y z
N MET A 1 5.11 -4.58 -18.79
CA MET A 1 3.69 -4.25 -18.55
C MET A 1 3.67 -3.10 -17.56
N LEU A 2 3.34 -1.89 -18.02
CA LEU A 2 3.19 -0.73 -17.14
C LEU A 2 1.87 -0.91 -16.38
N LEU A 3 1.92 -0.88 -15.05
CA LEU A 3 0.70 -0.95 -14.24
C LEU A 3 -0.14 0.31 -14.53
N PRO A 4 -1.48 0.20 -14.61
CA PRO A 4 -2.34 1.36 -14.85
C PRO A 4 -2.04 2.44 -13.81
N ALA A 5 -1.93 3.69 -14.26
CA ALA A 5 -1.67 4.84 -13.39
C ALA A 5 -2.87 5.01 -12.45
N GLY A 6 -2.75 4.50 -11.22
CA GLY A 6 -3.77 4.68 -10.20
C GLY A 6 -3.76 6.11 -9.65
N GLU A 7 -4.93 6.59 -9.22
CA GLU A 7 -5.07 7.87 -8.52
C GLU A 7 -4.58 7.72 -7.08
N LEU A 8 -3.64 8.56 -6.64
CA LEU A 8 -3.16 8.54 -5.25
C LEU A 8 -4.30 8.98 -4.31
N VAL A 9 -4.61 8.14 -3.33
CA VAL A 9 -5.73 8.36 -2.40
C VAL A 9 -5.23 8.82 -1.05
N ILE A 10 -4.18 8.18 -0.56
CA ILE A 10 -3.60 8.45 0.76
C ILE A 10 -2.12 8.13 0.74
N GLU A 11 -1.36 8.96 1.44
CA GLU A 11 0.02 8.66 1.78
C GLU A 11 0.24 8.84 3.29
N SER A 12 1.15 8.05 3.86
CA SER A 12 1.47 8.09 5.27
C SER A 12 2.93 7.76 5.51
N SER A 13 3.61 8.62 6.27
CA SER A 13 5.02 8.47 6.64
C SER A 13 5.18 7.61 7.89
N SER A 14 6.27 6.83 7.95
CA SER A 14 6.70 6.16 9.17
C SER A 14 6.94 7.17 10.31
N PRO A 15 6.91 6.74 11.58
CA PRO A 15 7.16 7.62 12.73
C PRO A 15 8.47 8.42 12.64
N SER A 16 9.54 7.80 12.14
CA SER A 16 10.83 8.45 11.89
C SER A 16 10.89 9.25 10.58
N GLY A 17 9.93 9.05 9.68
CA GLY A 17 9.85 9.73 8.39
C GLY A 17 10.81 9.20 7.34
N ASP A 18 11.37 8.00 7.51
CA ASP A 18 12.29 7.32 6.59
C ASP A 18 11.58 6.45 5.53
N ARG A 19 10.27 6.23 5.68
CA ARG A 19 9.46 5.40 4.79
C ARG A 19 8.12 6.05 4.56
N LEU A 20 7.55 5.74 3.40
CA LEU A 20 6.25 6.24 2.98
C LEU A 20 5.43 5.08 2.44
N VAL A 21 4.18 4.95 2.89
CA VAL A 21 3.19 4.09 2.26
C VAL A 21 2.25 4.97 1.45
N ARG A 22 2.04 4.61 0.19
CA ARG A 22 1.06 5.24 -0.70
C ARG A 22 0.01 4.22 -1.08
N ALA A 23 -1.26 4.61 -1.06
CA ALA A 23 -2.32 3.79 -1.59
C ALA A 23 -3.02 4.50 -2.75
N TYR A 24 -3.36 3.72 -3.77
CA TYR A 24 -3.92 4.22 -5.02
C TYR A 24 -5.24 3.52 -5.33
N PHE A 25 -6.17 4.27 -5.90
CA PHE A 25 -7.34 3.73 -6.57
C PHE A 25 -6.98 3.38 -8.00
N ILE A 26 -7.14 2.10 -8.32
CA ILE A 26 -7.04 1.62 -9.68
C ILE A 26 -8.45 1.46 -10.21
N ASP A 27 -8.77 2.18 -11.29
CA ASP A 27 -9.98 1.93 -12.07
C ASP A 27 -9.73 0.69 -12.95
N PRO A 28 -10.39 -0.45 -12.70
CA PRO A 28 -10.25 -1.63 -13.55
C PRO A 28 -11.04 -1.51 -14.86
N GLY A 29 -11.72 -0.39 -15.12
CA GLY A 29 -12.62 -0.19 -16.25
C GLY A 29 -14.07 -0.60 -15.93
N ALA A 30 -14.78 -1.10 -16.95
CA ALA A 30 -16.25 -1.27 -16.97
C ALA A 30 -16.86 -2.17 -15.87
N ALA A 31 -16.06 -2.88 -15.07
CA ALA A 31 -16.53 -3.81 -14.04
C ALA A 31 -16.59 -3.23 -12.62
N GLY A 32 -16.31 -1.93 -12.44
CA GLY A 32 -16.72 -1.17 -11.26
C GLY A 32 -16.39 -1.82 -9.92
N ARG A 33 -15.11 -2.03 -9.62
CA ARG A 33 -14.61 -2.19 -8.25
C ARG A 33 -13.21 -1.59 -8.16
N THR A 34 -13.12 -0.41 -7.58
CA THR A 34 -11.88 0.30 -7.30
C THR A 34 -10.94 -0.60 -6.49
N VAL A 35 -9.82 -1.04 -7.07
CA VAL A 35 -8.84 -1.85 -6.33
C VAL A 35 -7.88 -0.91 -5.63
N VAL A 36 -7.71 -1.10 -4.32
CA VAL A 36 -6.68 -0.42 -3.53
C VAL A 36 -5.36 -1.15 -3.71
N ARG A 37 -4.39 -0.53 -4.38
CA ARG A 37 -2.99 -0.99 -4.33
C ARG A 37 -2.24 -0.12 -3.35
N ALA A 38 -1.56 -0.73 -2.38
CA ALA A 38 -0.61 -0.04 -1.53
C ALA A 38 0.81 -0.27 -2.08
N GLU A 39 1.65 0.75 -2.06
CA GLU A 39 3.08 0.68 -2.34
C GLU A 39 3.84 1.21 -1.13
N VAL A 40 4.93 0.54 -0.76
CA VAL A 40 5.94 1.09 0.16
C VAL A 40 7.02 1.72 -0.67
N VAL A 41 7.31 2.97 -0.40
CA VAL A 41 8.47 3.69 -0.89
C VAL A 41 9.43 3.86 0.28
N GLY A 42 10.58 3.18 0.22
CA GLY A 42 11.70 3.53 1.10
C GLY A 42 12.22 4.91 0.70
N LEU A 43 12.51 5.79 1.65
CA LEU A 43 13.04 7.14 1.37
C LEU A 43 14.58 7.15 1.31
N ASP A 44 15.20 5.99 1.47
CA ASP A 44 16.62 5.76 1.22
C ASP A 44 16.92 5.83 -0.29
N LEU A 45 17.82 6.77 -0.65
CA LEU A 45 18.27 7.03 -2.02
C LEU A 45 18.76 5.75 -2.72
N GLY A 46 17.87 5.09 -3.46
CA GLY A 46 18.18 3.88 -4.23
C GLY A 46 17.23 2.71 -4.05
N SER A 47 16.33 2.75 -3.05
CA SER A 47 15.31 1.71 -2.90
C SER A 47 14.23 1.86 -3.97
N LYS A 48 14.03 0.81 -4.77
CA LYS A 48 12.92 0.78 -5.72
C LYS A 48 11.61 0.70 -4.92
N PRO A 49 10.56 1.49 -5.28
CA PRO A 49 9.22 1.31 -4.73
C PRO A 49 8.80 -0.16 -4.82
N ARG A 50 8.29 -0.72 -3.72
CA ARG A 50 7.83 -2.10 -3.65
C ARG A 50 6.32 -2.13 -3.49
N ASN A 51 5.68 -3.07 -4.19
CA ASN A 51 4.23 -3.23 -4.16
C ASN A 51 3.81 -4.08 -2.98
N ILE A 52 2.78 -3.64 -2.26
CA ILE A 52 2.00 -4.47 -1.34
C ILE A 52 0.71 -4.86 -2.07
N TYR A 53 0.47 -6.15 -2.22
CA TYR A 53 -0.78 -6.65 -2.78
C TYR A 53 -1.71 -7.02 -1.64
N LEU A 54 -2.78 -6.24 -1.46
CA LEU A 54 -3.81 -6.47 -0.43
C LEU A 54 -5.01 -7.21 -1.03
N ASN A 55 -5.75 -7.90 -0.16
CA ASN A 55 -6.93 -8.65 -0.53
C ASN A 55 -8.17 -7.75 -0.51
N GLU A 56 -8.80 -7.58 -1.68
CA GLU A 56 -10.01 -6.78 -1.92
C GLU A 56 -9.91 -5.26 -1.64
N PRO A 57 -10.83 -4.44 -2.22
CA PRO A 57 -10.95 -3.02 -1.88
C PRO A 57 -11.27 -2.82 -0.41
N SER A 58 -10.74 -1.74 0.18
CA SER A 58 -11.11 -1.34 1.54
C SER A 58 -12.64 -1.33 1.71
N PRO A 59 -13.21 -1.95 2.76
CA PRO A 59 -14.64 -1.84 3.05
C PRO A 59 -15.07 -0.40 3.38
N HIS A 60 -14.10 0.51 3.55
CA HIS A 60 -14.29 1.91 3.87
C HIS A 60 -14.13 2.85 2.66
N GLY A 61 -13.93 2.31 1.46
CA GLY A 61 -13.60 3.08 0.27
C GLY A 61 -12.14 3.50 0.28
N VAL A 62 -11.73 4.36 1.22
CA VAL A 62 -10.33 4.75 1.43
C VAL A 62 -9.68 3.84 2.49
N PRO A 63 -8.52 3.23 2.22
CA PRO A 63 -7.83 2.39 3.20
C PRO A 63 -7.35 3.21 4.40
N ARG A 64 -7.47 2.62 5.59
CA ARG A 64 -6.88 3.20 6.81
C ARG A 64 -5.46 2.71 6.97
N ILE A 65 -4.53 3.65 7.12
CA ILE A 65 -3.10 3.38 7.32
C ILE A 65 -2.68 3.87 8.70
N THR A 66 -2.14 2.97 9.52
CA THR A 66 -1.60 3.29 10.84
C THR A 66 -0.26 2.62 11.04
N TRP A 67 0.78 3.39 11.36
CA TRP A 67 2.09 2.84 11.72
C TRP A 67 2.14 2.39 13.18
N LYS A 68 2.62 1.17 13.42
CA LYS A 68 2.90 0.64 14.77
C LYS A 68 4.36 0.86 15.17
N SER A 69 5.26 0.88 14.19
CA SER A 69 6.70 1.16 14.31
C SER A 69 7.21 1.68 12.97
N ASP A 70 8.50 1.96 12.83
CA ASP A 70 9.12 2.29 11.54
C ASP A 70 9.11 1.13 10.53
N THR A 71 8.90 -0.10 11.00
CA THR A 71 8.97 -1.32 10.19
C THR A 71 7.63 -2.03 10.04
N VAL A 72 6.62 -1.63 10.80
CA VAL A 72 5.31 -2.28 10.81
C VAL A 72 4.20 -1.25 10.60
N VAL A 73 3.44 -1.44 9.52
CA VAL A 73 2.26 -0.65 9.18
C VAL A 73 1.03 -1.54 9.15
N VAL A 74 -0.09 -1.01 9.59
CA VAL A 74 -1.40 -1.67 9.48
C VAL A 74 -2.19 -0.96 8.40
N ILE A 75 -2.62 -1.72 7.39
CA ILE A 75 -3.45 -1.23 6.28
C ILE A 75 -4.76 -2.01 6.30
N ASP A 76 -5.87 -1.35 6.62
CA ASP A 76 -7.20 -1.96 6.79
C ASP A 76 -7.22 -3.20 7.70
N GLY A 77 -6.42 -3.15 8.78
CA GLY A 77 -6.31 -4.24 9.75
C GLY A 77 -5.29 -5.32 9.37
N ILE A 78 -4.74 -5.30 8.15
CA ILE A 78 -3.65 -6.18 7.72
C ILE A 78 -2.32 -5.59 8.21
N GLU A 79 -1.62 -6.33 9.06
CA GLU A 79 -0.29 -5.96 9.50
C GLU A 79 0.76 -6.34 8.44
N VAL A 80 1.49 -5.33 7.98
CA VAL A 80 2.53 -5.43 6.96
C VAL A 80 3.86 -5.05 7.58
N ASN A 81 4.81 -6.00 7.55
CA ASN A 81 6.20 -5.71 7.84
C ASN A 81 6.87 -5.27 6.54
N VAL A 82 7.26 -3.99 6.48
CA VAL A 82 7.82 -3.38 5.27
C VAL A 82 9.26 -3.83 4.97
N GLU A 83 9.87 -4.63 5.84
CA GLU A 83 11.19 -5.25 5.63
C GLU A 83 11.12 -6.72 5.18
N ALA A 84 9.94 -7.35 5.21
CA ALA A 84 9.78 -8.78 4.91
C ALA A 84 9.96 -9.09 3.43
N GLU A 85 10.58 -10.20 3.03
CA GLU A 85 10.89 -10.45 1.60
C GLU A 85 9.67 -10.69 0.67
N ASN A 86 8.48 -10.93 1.24
CA ASN A 86 7.26 -11.22 0.49
C ASN A 86 6.07 -10.38 0.99
N TRP A 87 5.44 -9.65 0.06
CA TRP A 87 4.35 -8.71 0.33
C TRP A 87 3.07 -9.01 -0.47
N ASP A 88 2.82 -10.29 -0.78
CA ASP A 88 1.54 -10.75 -1.31
C ASP A 88 0.62 -11.21 -0.19
N TYR A 89 -0.37 -10.37 0.14
CA TYR A 89 -1.38 -10.62 1.16
C TYR A 89 -2.74 -11.00 0.54
N ARG A 90 -2.80 -11.26 -0.77
CA ARG A 90 -4.06 -11.59 -1.51
C ARG A 90 -4.66 -12.97 -1.18
N TRP A 91 -4.14 -13.68 -0.18
CA TRP A 91 -4.66 -15.00 0.22
C TRP A 91 -4.56 -15.25 1.72
N ARG A 92 -4.37 -14.18 2.52
CA ARG A 92 -4.46 -14.23 3.98
C ARG A 92 -5.86 -13.82 4.42
#